data_AF-A0AB36CTA2-F1
#
_entry.id   AF-A0AB36CTA2-F1
#
_cell.length_a   1.000
_cell.length_b   1.000
_cell.length_c   1.000
_cell.angle_alpha   90.00
_cell.angle_beta   90.00
_cell.angle_gamma   90.00
#
_symmetry.space_group_name_H-M   'P 1'
#
loop_
_entity.id
_entity.type
_entity.pdbx_description
1 polymer ?
#
loop_
_entity_poly.entity_id
_entity_poly.type
_entity_poly.pdbx_seq_one_letter_code
_entity_poly.pdbx_strand_id
1 'polypeptide(L)'
;MKIVNLDQFLAMPSGTVFAKYKPASFEEVLIKDVCNLESRDFMYQSLIEMDSTGTEDEENILDDALRNGSSFDLDLDCPGRDGMFEEGQLFAVYERQDVEQLIARLGQALEEGYKS
;
A
#
# COMPACT_ATOMS: atom_id res chain seq x y z
N MET A 1 -6.14 0.65 -15.58
CA MET A 1 -4.87 0.26 -14.91
C MET A 1 -3.81 0.07 -15.98
N LYS A 2 -2.54 0.36 -15.68
CA LYS A 2 -1.41 0.13 -16.59
C LYS A 2 -0.18 -0.43 -15.87
N ILE A 3 0.63 -1.21 -16.59
CA ILE A 3 1.95 -1.64 -16.12
C ILE A 3 3.00 -0.64 -16.60
N VAL A 4 3.85 -0.16 -15.69
CA VAL A 4 4.92 0.80 -15.97
C VAL A 4 6.25 0.33 -15.40
N ASN A 5 7.35 0.83 -15.96
CA ASN A 5 8.69 0.62 -15.41
C ASN A 5 8.99 1.62 -14.28
N LEU A 6 10.14 1.43 -13.63
CA LEU A 6 10.59 2.29 -12.54
C LEU A 6 10.66 3.78 -12.90
N ASP A 7 11.28 4.15 -14.02
CA ASP A 7 11.41 5.57 -14.40
C ASP A 7 10.07 6.25 -14.63
N GLN A 8 9.15 5.54 -15.28
CA GLN A 8 7.78 6.00 -15.47
C GLN A 8 7.04 6.15 -14.14
N PHE A 9 7.23 5.22 -13.20
CA PHE A 9 6.61 5.26 -11.87
C PHE A 9 7.15 6.40 -11.01
N LEU A 10 8.47 6.59 -10.94
CA LEU A 10 9.09 7.64 -10.14
C LEU A 10 8.68 9.05 -10.61
N ALA A 11 8.45 9.21 -11.92
CA ALA A 11 7.94 10.46 -12.49
C ALA A 11 6.46 10.75 -12.17
N MET A 12 5.70 9.81 -11.59
CA MET A 12 4.31 10.02 -11.21
C MET A 12 4.19 10.81 -9.91
N PRO A 13 3.11 11.60 -9.73
CA PRO A 13 2.92 12.40 -8.51
C PRO A 13 2.67 11.54 -7.27
N SER A 14 2.86 12.13 -6.08
CA SER A 14 2.33 11.58 -4.82
C SER A 14 0.81 11.39 -4.93
N GLY A 15 0.27 10.41 -4.21
CA GLY A 15 -1.12 9.97 -4.30
C GLY A 15 -1.39 8.95 -5.42
N THR A 16 -0.36 8.51 -6.15
CA THR A 16 -0.53 7.46 -7.17
C THR A 16 -0.77 6.12 -6.48
N VAL A 17 -1.94 5.51 -6.71
CA VAL A 17 -2.26 4.17 -6.21
C VAL A 17 -1.59 3.12 -7.10
N PHE A 18 -0.85 2.20 -6.51
CA PHE A 18 -0.06 1.22 -7.23
C PHE A 18 0.06 -0.11 -6.48
N ALA A 19 0.56 -1.13 -7.17
CA ALA A 19 1.11 -2.34 -6.59
C ALA A 19 2.44 -2.65 -7.27
N LYS A 20 3.42 -3.18 -6.53
CA LYS A 20 4.59 -3.79 -7.18
C LYS A 20 4.12 -4.97 -8.01
N TYR A 21 4.67 -5.10 -9.21
CA TYR A 21 4.24 -6.08 -10.19
C TYR A 21 5.40 -6.96 -10.63
N LYS A 22 5.15 -8.27 -10.64
CA LYS A 22 5.96 -9.27 -11.34
C LYS A 22 5.06 -9.95 -12.37
N PRO A 23 5.59 -10.51 -13.47
CA PRO A 23 4.75 -11.17 -14.47
C PRO A 23 3.76 -12.16 -13.83
N ALA A 24 2.46 -11.91 -14.04
CA ALA A 24 1.33 -12.65 -13.46
C ALA A 24 1.15 -12.58 -11.93
N SER A 25 1.75 -11.60 -11.24
CA SER A 25 1.61 -11.43 -9.79
C SER A 25 1.59 -9.94 -9.41
N PHE A 26 0.62 -9.58 -8.57
CA PHE A 26 0.52 -8.28 -7.92
C PHE A 26 0.86 -8.46 -6.44
N GLU A 27 1.65 -7.56 -5.89
CA GLU A 27 1.88 -7.44 -4.46
C GLU A 27 0.76 -6.59 -3.82
N GLU A 28 1.02 -5.98 -2.66
CA GLU A 28 0.07 -5.14 -1.94
C GLU A 28 -0.31 -3.85 -2.71
N VAL A 29 -1.51 -3.34 -2.42
CA VAL A 29 -1.97 -2.03 -2.91
C VAL A 29 -1.46 -0.95 -1.99
N LEU A 30 -0.73 0.00 -2.57
CA LEU A 30 0.01 1.05 -1.90
C LEU A 30 -0.35 2.42 -2.49
N ILE A 31 -0.10 3.48 -1.73
CA ILE A 31 -0.19 4.85 -2.21
C ILE A 31 1.22 5.43 -2.26
N LYS A 32 1.69 5.84 -3.44
CA LYS A 32 2.99 6.48 -3.61
C LYS A 32 3.00 7.84 -2.92
N ASP A 33 4.08 8.16 -2.23
CA ASP A 33 4.34 9.49 -1.68
C ASP A 33 5.67 10.07 -2.21
N VAL A 34 6.31 10.95 -1.42
CA VAL A 34 7.48 11.74 -1.78
C VAL A 34 8.57 10.83 -2.34
N CYS A 35 9.19 11.29 -3.43
CA CYS A 35 10.25 10.57 -4.10
C CYS A 35 11.49 11.45 -4.21
N ASN A 36 12.66 10.83 -3.99
CA ASN A 36 13.95 11.40 -4.36
C ASN A 36 14.41 10.74 -5.68
N LEU A 37 14.27 11.49 -6.77
CA LEU A 37 14.63 11.01 -8.11
C LEU A 37 16.13 10.72 -8.27
N GLU A 38 17.01 11.38 -7.50
CA GLU A 38 18.46 11.20 -7.60
C GLU A 38 18.90 9.86 -7.00
N SER A 39 18.37 9.53 -5.82
CA SER A 39 18.61 8.23 -5.18
C SER A 39 17.66 7.13 -5.66
N ARG A 40 16.74 7.48 -6.55
CA ARG A 40 15.59 6.68 -7.01
C ARG A 40 14.61 6.28 -5.91
N ASP A 41 14.86 6.64 -4.67
CA ASP A 41 14.13 6.32 -3.44
C ASP A 41 12.72 6.91 -3.43
N PHE A 42 11.74 6.19 -2.87
CA PHE A 42 10.38 6.71 -2.71
C PHE A 42 9.72 6.22 -1.42
N MET A 43 8.84 7.07 -0.89
CA MET A 43 7.98 6.75 0.23
C MET A 43 6.64 6.21 -0.27
N TYR A 44 5.96 5.39 0.54
CA TYR A 44 4.64 4.86 0.23
C TYR A 44 3.82 4.64 1.49
N GLN A 45 2.50 4.72 1.39
CA GLN A 45 1.57 4.32 2.45
C GLN A 45 1.03 2.92 2.17
N SER A 46 1.14 2.01 3.13
CA SER A 46 0.42 0.73 3.09
C SER A 46 -0.98 0.90 3.66
N LEU A 47 -1.93 0.15 3.11
CA LEU A 47 -3.33 0.15 3.56
C LEU A 47 -3.60 -0.90 4.64
N ILE A 48 -2.56 -1.61 5.07
CA ILE A 48 -2.61 -2.65 6.11
C ILE A 48 -1.58 -2.39 7.22
N GLU A 49 -0.98 -1.20 7.24
CA GLU A 49 -0.05 -0.80 8.28
C GLU A 49 -0.79 -0.68 9.61
N MET A 50 -0.14 -1.12 10.69
CA MET A 50 -0.70 -1.17 12.03
C MET A 50 -0.21 0.02 12.84
N ASP A 51 -1.09 0.61 13.66
CA ASP A 51 -0.70 1.65 14.60
C ASP A 51 0.18 1.05 15.70
N SER A 52 1.48 1.31 15.61
CA SER A 52 2.49 0.76 16.50
C SER A 52 3.65 1.75 16.66
N THR A 53 4.37 1.63 17.77
CA THR A 53 5.51 2.50 18.10
C THR A 53 6.87 1.92 17.69
N GLY A 54 6.87 0.79 16.98
CA GLY A 54 8.05 0.10 16.46
C GLY A 54 7.90 -1.43 16.48
N THR A 55 8.93 -2.13 16.02
CA THR A 55 8.86 -3.57 15.73
C THR A 55 8.48 -4.47 16.91
N GLU A 56 8.93 -4.14 18.14
CA GLU A 56 8.54 -4.93 19.33
C GLU A 56 7.05 -4.77 19.65
N ASP A 57 6.50 -3.58 19.45
CA ASP A 57 5.09 -3.29 19.64
C ASP A 57 4.25 -3.99 18.56
N GLU A 58 4.71 -3.96 17.31
CA GLU A 58 4.09 -4.71 16.21
C GLU A 58 4.00 -6.22 16.51
N GLU A 59 5.10 -6.83 16.95
CA GLU A 59 5.15 -8.25 17.30
C GLU A 59 4.16 -8.58 18.42
N ASN A 60 4.06 -7.72 19.44
CA ASN A 60 3.15 -7.91 20.57
C ASN A 60 1.68 -7.78 20.15
N ILE A 61 1.33 -6.78 19.34
CA ILE A 61 -0.05 -6.58 18.86
C ILE A 61 -0.49 -7.78 18.01
N LEU A 62 0.38 -8.25 17.11
CA LEU A 62 0.07 -9.40 16.25
C LEU A 62 -0.04 -10.71 17.04
N ASP A 63 0.83 -10.94 18.03
CA ASP A 63 0.73 -12.14 18.90
C ASP A 63 -0.55 -12.12 19.74
N ASP A 64 -0.95 -10.96 20.27
CA ASP A 64 -2.22 -10.81 21.01
C ASP A 64 -3.43 -11.04 20.10
N ALA A 65 -3.46 -10.43 18.92
CA ALA A 65 -4.51 -10.63 17.93
C ALA A 65 -4.63 -12.12 17.51
N LEU A 66 -3.50 -12.80 17.30
CA LEU A 66 -3.46 -14.22 16.94
C LEU A 66 -3.99 -15.13 18.05
N ARG A 67 -3.60 -14.87 19.30
CA ARG A 67 -3.93 -15.74 20.44
C ARG A 67 -5.33 -15.48 21.00
N ASN A 68 -5.72 -14.21 21.06
CA ASN A 68 -6.91 -13.77 21.79
C ASN A 68 -8.02 -13.26 20.86
N GLY A 69 -7.76 -13.10 19.57
CA GLY A 69 -8.71 -12.52 18.62
C GLY A 69 -8.95 -11.03 18.86
N SER A 70 -8.01 -10.35 19.53
CA SER A 70 -8.07 -8.91 19.75
C SER A 70 -8.05 -8.15 18.44
N SER A 71 -8.78 -7.03 18.41
CA SER A 71 -8.72 -6.07 17.32
C SER A 71 -7.61 -5.05 17.58
N PHE A 72 -7.05 -4.51 16.51
CA PHE A 72 -6.07 -3.43 16.55
C PHE A 72 -6.40 -2.40 15.48
N ASP A 73 -5.88 -1.18 15.67
CA ASP A 73 -6.11 -0.07 14.75
C ASP A 73 -5.07 -0.07 13.62
N LEU A 74 -5.49 0.42 12.45
CA LEU A 74 -4.60 0.62 11.31
C LEU A 74 -4.07 2.05 11.32
N ASP A 75 -2.81 2.22 10.94
CA ASP A 75 -2.22 3.53 10.69
C ASP A 75 -2.17 3.82 9.19
N LEU A 76 -3.11 4.66 8.73
CA LEU A 76 -3.21 5.03 7.31
C LEU A 76 -2.39 6.28 6.96
N ASP A 77 -1.61 6.82 7.89
CA ASP A 77 -0.82 8.05 7.75
C ASP A 77 0.66 7.88 8.16
N CYS A 78 1.18 6.64 8.21
CA CYS A 78 2.58 6.30 8.43
C CYS A 78 3.26 5.75 7.16
N PRO A 79 4.02 6.59 6.42
CA PRO A 79 4.65 6.16 5.18
C PRO A 79 5.90 5.31 5.42
N GLY A 80 5.93 4.14 4.78
CA GLY A 80 7.12 3.31 4.60
C GLY A 80 8.06 3.85 3.53
N ARG A 81 9.32 3.40 3.55
CA ARG A 81 10.36 3.80 2.58
C ARG A 81 10.79 2.61 1.74
N ASP A 82 10.83 2.79 0.43
CA ASP A 82 11.48 1.87 -0.49
C ASP A 82 12.78 2.49 -1.03
N GLY A 83 13.89 2.08 -0.43
CA GLY A 83 15.23 2.46 -0.86
C GLY A 83 15.97 1.38 -1.65
N MET A 84 15.35 0.24 -1.95
CA MET A 84 16.03 -0.90 -2.60
C MET A 84 15.31 -1.32 -3.88
N PHE A 85 15.75 -0.74 -5.00
CA PHE A 85 15.21 -1.05 -6.32
C PHE A 85 15.81 -2.35 -6.88
N GLU A 86 14.93 -3.22 -7.37
CA GLU A 86 15.31 -4.33 -8.23
C GLU A 86 15.44 -3.84 -9.69
N GLU A 87 16.50 -4.24 -10.39
CA GLU A 87 16.63 -3.95 -11.81
C GLU A 87 15.47 -4.58 -12.59
N GLY A 88 14.77 -3.76 -13.38
CA GLY A 88 13.58 -4.22 -14.12
C GLY A 88 12.29 -4.27 -13.29
N GLN A 89 12.27 -3.69 -12.08
CA GLN A 89 11.04 -3.56 -11.27
C GLN A 89 9.90 -2.93 -12.10
N LEU A 90 8.75 -3.61 -12.09
CA LEU A 90 7.52 -3.13 -12.70
C LEU A 90 6.50 -2.76 -11.64
N PHE A 91 5.59 -1.86 -12.01
CA PHE A 91 4.53 -1.37 -11.15
C PHE A 91 3.20 -1.43 -11.90
N ALA A 92 2.18 -1.97 -11.23
CA ALA A 92 0.80 -1.87 -11.67
C ALA A 92 0.20 -0.60 -11.10
N VAL A 93 -0.02 0.41 -11.94
CA VAL A 93 -0.57 1.70 -11.54
C VAL A 93 -2.05 1.74 -11.87
N TYR A 94 -2.84 2.05 -10.83
CA TYR A 94 -4.27 2.26 -10.95
C TYR A 94 -4.52 3.63 -11.56
N GLU A 95 -5.32 3.66 -12.61
CA GLU A 95 -5.80 4.89 -13.21
C GLU A 95 -6.99 5.41 -12.39
N ARG A 96 -7.32 6.69 -12.57
CA ARG A 96 -8.39 7.36 -11.81
C ARG A 96 -9.69 6.54 -11.74
N GLN A 97 -10.13 6.01 -12.87
CA GLN A 97 -11.36 5.22 -12.95
C GLN A 97 -11.27 3.90 -12.16
N ASP A 98 -10.09 3.29 -12.07
CA ASP A 98 -9.90 2.07 -11.26
C ASP A 98 -10.02 2.41 -9.77
N VAL A 99 -9.43 3.54 -9.33
CA VAL A 99 -9.50 3.99 -7.94
C VAL A 99 -10.94 4.34 -7.55
N GLU A 100 -11.68 5.05 -8.41
CA GLU A 100 -13.10 5.37 -8.19
C GLU A 100 -13.94 4.09 -8.04
N GLN A 101 -13.67 3.05 -8.84
CA GLN A 101 -14.33 1.74 -8.72
C GLN A 101 -13.94 1.00 -7.44
N LEU A 102 -12.66 1.05 -7.04
CA LEU A 102 -12.18 0.42 -5.81
C LEU A 102 -12.86 1.04 -4.58
N ILE A 103 -12.94 2.38 -4.52
CA ILE A 103 -13.65 3.11 -3.45
C ILE A 103 -15.12 2.67 -3.39
N ALA A 104 -15.80 2.62 -4.54
CA ALA A 104 -17.19 2.17 -4.59
C ALA A 104 -17.36 0.73 -4.09
N ARG A 105 -16.44 -0.18 -4.46
CA ARG A 105 -16.48 -1.59 -4.03
C ARG A 105 -16.23 -1.74 -2.53
N LEU A 106 -15.30 -0.97 -1.96
CA LEU A 106 -15.02 -0.95 -0.52
C LEU A 106 -16.22 -0.41 0.27
N GLY A 107 -16.87 0.65 -0.22
CA GLY A 107 -18.12 1.17 0.37
C GLY A 107 -19.23 0.12 0.39
N GLN A 108 -19.41 -0.62 -0.70
CA GLN A 108 -20.36 -1.75 -0.74
C GLN A 108 -19.98 -2.86 0.23
N ALA A 109 -18.70 -3.22 0.34
CA ALA A 109 -18.23 -4.25 1.27
C ALA A 109 -18.51 -3.87 2.72
N LEU A 110 -18.33 -2.59 3.06
CA LEU A 110 -18.67 -2.05 4.38
C LEU A 110 -20.17 -2.23 4.68
N GLU A 111 -21.04 -1.84 3.74
CA GLU A 111 -22.49 -1.98 3.90
C GLU A 111 -22.96 -3.45 3.96
N GLU A 112 -22.32 -4.36 3.23
CA GLU A 112 -22.71 -5.77 3.17
C GLU A 112 -22.22 -6.56 4.39
N GLY A 113 -20.95 -6.39 4.75
CA GLY A 113 -20.27 -7.19 5.77
C GLY A 113 -20.51 -6.75 7.21
N TYR A 114 -20.90 -5.49 7.43
CA TYR A 114 -20.98 -4.88 8.77
C TYR A 114 -22.38 -4.33 9.08
N LYS A 115 -23.44 -4.95 8.51
CA LYS A 115 -24.82 -4.60 8.85
C LYS A 115 -25.06 -4.80 10.34
N SER A 116 -25.50 -3.73 11.01
CA SER A 116 -26.02 -3.75 12.37
C SER A 116 -27.32 -4.56 12.48
#